data_AF-A0A8T2JUV9-F1
#
_entry.id   AF-A0A8T2JUV9-F1
#
_cell.length_a   1.000
_cell.length_b   1.000
_cell.length_c   1.000
_cell.angle_alpha   90.00
_cell.angle_beta   90.00
_cell.angle_gamma   90.00
#
_symmetry.space_group_name_H-M   'P 1'
#
loop_
_entity.id
_entity.type
_entity.pdbx_description
1 polymer ?
#
loop_
_entity_poly.entity_id
_entity_poly.type
_entity_poly.pdbx_seq_one_letter_code
_entity_poly.pdbx_strand_id
1 'polypeptide(L)'
;MSQEAQKWADNLVGIRALQNSDTKHGENLWYRWGTDTSLPTGKEVADSWYNENTKYKFITPGFQSGAGNFTQMIWKSSSQVGFGLSTDSKGMYIVVGFYDPAGNIANQGYFEDNVLMKRK
;
A
#
# COMPACT_ATOMS: atom_id res chain seq x y z
N MET A 1 -6.64 11.03 -7.50
CA MET A 1 -5.98 10.08 -6.59
C MET A 1 -6.14 10.40 -5.11
N SER A 2 -5.52 11.43 -4.49
CA SER A 2 -5.61 11.60 -3.02
C SER A 2 -7.04 11.74 -2.49
N GLN A 3 -7.93 12.43 -3.21
CA GLN A 3 -9.35 12.51 -2.84
C GLN A 3 -10.07 11.17 -2.93
N GLU A 4 -9.71 10.31 -3.90
CA GLU A 4 -10.27 8.96 -4.03
C GLU A 4 -9.74 8.05 -2.93
N ALA A 5 -8.43 8.12 -2.63
CA ALA A 5 -7.82 7.40 -1.54
C ALA A 5 -8.44 7.79 -0.18
N GLN A 6 -8.73 9.08 0.03
CA GLN A 6 -9.41 9.55 1.24
C GLN A 6 -10.83 8.99 1.34
N LYS A 7 -11.62 9.08 0.27
CA LYS A 7 -12.97 8.50 0.23
C LYS A 7 -12.95 7.00 0.52
N TRP A 8 -11.95 6.29 0.01
CA TRP A 8 -11.80 4.87 0.27
C TRP A 8 -11.43 4.59 1.73
N ALA A 9 -10.48 5.34 2.30
CA ALA A 9 -10.13 5.24 3.71
C ALA A 9 -11.35 5.48 4.62
N ASP A 10 -12.17 6.48 4.31
CA ASP A 10 -13.42 6.79 5.02
C ASP A 10 -14.42 5.62 4.94
N ASN A 11 -14.57 5.02 3.75
CA ASN A 11 -15.40 3.84 3.58
C ASN A 11 -14.91 2.65 4.42
N LEU A 12 -13.61 2.34 4.38
CA LEU A 12 -13.00 1.23 5.14
C LEU A 12 -13.20 1.40 6.66
N VAL A 13 -13.06 2.64 7.17
CA VAL A 13 -13.37 2.96 8.57
C VAL A 13 -14.86 2.77 8.87
N GLY A 14 -15.75 3.21 7.97
CA GLY A 14 -17.20 3.09 8.11
C GLY A 14 -17.67 1.63 8.17
N ILE A 15 -17.12 0.76 7.32
CA ILE A 15 -17.47 -0.68 7.28
C ILE A 15 -16.65 -1.53 8.27
N ARG A 16 -15.63 -0.95 8.91
CA ARG A 16 -14.69 -1.61 9.84
C ARG A 16 -14.03 -2.88 9.24
N ALA A 17 -13.66 -2.82 7.96
CA ALA A 17 -13.04 -3.92 7.25
C ALA A 17 -11.90 -3.42 6.36
N LEU A 18 -10.94 -4.30 6.09
CA LEU A 18 -9.88 -4.06 5.12
C LEU A 18 -10.16 -4.86 3.87
N GLN A 19 -10.28 -4.15 2.75
CA GLN A 19 -10.47 -4.73 1.44
C GLN A 19 -9.94 -3.76 0.39
N ASN A 20 -9.53 -4.29 -0.74
CA ASN A 20 -9.12 -3.47 -1.86
C ASN A 20 -10.33 -2.74 -2.47
N SER A 21 -10.10 -1.58 -3.06
CA SER A 21 -11.08 -0.84 -3.84
C SER A 21 -11.33 -1.51 -5.20
N ASP A 22 -12.46 -1.18 -5.83
CA ASP A 22 -12.77 -1.57 -7.22
C ASP A 22 -12.12 -0.64 -8.26
N THR A 23 -11.16 0.20 -7.85
CA THR A 23 -10.50 1.15 -8.76
C THR A 23 -9.45 0.46 -9.62
N LYS A 24 -8.95 1.17 -10.63
CA LYS A 24 -7.84 0.70 -11.49
C LYS A 24 -6.46 1.11 -10.95
N HIS A 25 -6.41 1.79 -9.81
CA HIS A 25 -5.16 2.22 -9.20
C HIS A 25 -4.44 1.02 -8.57
N GLY A 26 -3.13 1.09 -8.49
CA GLY A 26 -2.39 0.26 -7.54
C GLY A 26 -2.77 0.67 -6.12
N GLU A 27 -2.80 -0.26 -5.17
CA GLU A 27 -3.32 0.01 -3.83
C GLU A 27 -2.42 -0.58 -2.74
N ASN A 28 -2.05 0.27 -1.77
CA ASN A 28 -1.49 -0.14 -0.49
C ASN A 28 -2.47 0.20 0.63
N LEU A 29 -2.58 -0.72 1.59
CA LEU A 29 -3.39 -0.52 2.79
C LEU A 29 -2.51 -0.64 4.03
N TRP A 30 -2.71 0.27 4.98
CA TRP A 30 -2.18 0.17 6.32
C TRP A 30 -3.29 0.42 7.31
N TYR A 31 -3.23 -0.23 8.47
CA TYR A 31 -4.20 -0.02 9.52
C TYR A 31 -3.57 -0.18 10.89
N ARG A 32 -4.22 0.45 11.86
CA ARG A 32 -3.98 0.22 13.28
C ARG A 32 -5.30 0.29 14.02
N TRP A 33 -5.48 -0.59 14.99
CA TRP A 33 -6.59 -0.54 15.93
C TRP A 33 -6.04 -0.78 17.33
N GLY A 34 -6.25 0.15 18.24
CA GLY A 34 -5.93 -0.03 19.65
C GLY A 34 -6.46 1.11 20.51
N THR A 35 -5.87 1.26 21.69
CA THR A 35 -6.13 2.38 22.60
C THR A 35 -5.26 3.60 22.30
N ASP A 36 -4.24 3.44 21.47
CA ASP A 36 -3.40 4.55 21.00
C ASP A 36 -4.18 5.42 20.01
N THR A 37 -4.40 6.67 20.42
CA THR A 37 -5.12 7.69 19.64
C THR A 37 -4.18 8.70 18.98
N SER A 38 -2.86 8.51 19.05
CA SER A 38 -1.91 9.34 18.32
C SER A 38 -2.16 9.27 16.82
N LEU A 39 -1.89 10.34 16.06
CA LEU A 39 -2.00 10.28 14.60
C LEU A 39 -0.80 9.48 14.06
N PRO A 40 -0.99 8.45 13.20
CA PRO A 40 0.12 7.75 12.60
C PRO A 40 0.91 8.68 11.68
N THR A 41 2.24 8.55 11.70
CA THR A 41 3.08 9.37 10.82
C THR A 41 3.19 8.74 9.43
N GLY A 42 3.43 9.57 8.41
CA GLY A 42 3.72 9.04 7.06
C GLY A 42 4.94 8.11 7.04
N LYS A 43 5.93 8.35 7.92
CA LYS A 43 7.11 7.48 8.05
C LYS A 43 6.74 6.10 8.59
N GLU A 44 5.95 6.04 9.66
CA GLU A 44 5.49 4.78 10.26
C GLU A 44 4.78 3.89 9.23
N VAL A 45 3.88 4.49 8.44
CA VAL A 45 3.12 3.79 7.40
C VAL A 45 4.06 3.31 6.28
N ALA A 46 4.92 4.20 5.77
CA ALA A 46 5.86 3.87 4.70
C ALA A 46 6.88 2.80 5.12
N ASP A 47 7.40 2.88 6.36
CA ASP A 47 8.30 1.87 6.91
C ASP A 47 7.59 0.51 7.02
N SER A 48 6.33 0.49 7.48
CA SER A 48 5.54 -0.74 7.61
C SER A 48 5.40 -1.46 6.26
N TRP A 49 5.01 -0.71 5.21
CA TRP A 49 4.92 -1.25 3.86
C TRP A 49 6.28 -1.69 3.32
N TYR A 50 7.32 -0.87 3.49
CA TYR A 50 8.65 -1.18 2.97
C TYR A 50 9.27 -2.39 3.66
N ASN A 51 9.03 -2.59 4.96
CA ASN A 51 9.56 -3.72 5.75
C ASN A 51 9.08 -5.10 5.26
N GLU A 52 8.02 -5.14 4.45
CA GLU A 52 7.63 -6.35 3.74
C GLU A 52 8.70 -6.86 2.75
N ASN A 53 9.73 -6.05 2.42
CA ASN A 53 10.90 -6.51 1.68
C ASN A 53 11.55 -7.78 2.26
N THR A 54 11.45 -7.96 3.57
CA THR A 54 11.97 -9.15 4.27
C THR A 54 11.28 -10.46 3.84
N LYS A 55 10.08 -10.35 3.26
CA LYS A 55 9.28 -11.46 2.73
C LYS A 55 9.42 -11.64 1.23
N TYR A 56 10.07 -10.71 0.52
CA TYR A 56 10.19 -10.74 -0.94
C TYR A 56 11.51 -11.39 -1.39
N LYS A 57 11.39 -12.45 -2.19
CA LYS A 57 12.54 -13.12 -2.81
C LYS A 57 12.74 -12.64 -4.25
N PHE A 58 13.72 -11.77 -4.47
CA PHE A 58 14.05 -11.24 -5.80
C PHE A 58 14.48 -12.31 -6.83
N ILE A 59 14.96 -13.48 -6.38
CA ILE A 59 15.34 -14.59 -7.26
C ILE A 59 14.13 -15.29 -7.90
N THR A 60 12.95 -15.13 -7.31
CA THR A 60 11.67 -15.65 -7.83
C THR A 60 10.72 -14.48 -8.05
N PRO A 61 10.92 -13.70 -9.14
CA PRO A 61 10.09 -12.53 -9.42
C PRO A 61 8.62 -12.93 -9.56
N GLY A 62 7.73 -12.06 -9.09
CA GLY A 62 6.29 -12.30 -9.13
C GLY A 62 5.60 -11.88 -7.84
N PHE A 63 4.28 -11.99 -7.82
CA PHE A 63 3.51 -11.71 -6.62
C PHE A 63 3.85 -12.71 -5.51
N GLN A 64 4.22 -12.19 -4.35
CA GLN A 64 4.50 -12.97 -3.15
C GLN A 64 3.61 -12.48 -2.01
N SER A 65 2.91 -13.42 -1.36
CA SER A 65 2.01 -13.08 -0.26
C SER A 65 2.75 -12.35 0.85
N GLY A 66 2.18 -11.22 1.29
CA GLY A 66 2.76 -10.37 2.33
C GLY A 66 3.92 -9.49 1.88
N ALA A 67 4.21 -9.41 0.57
CA ALA A 67 5.17 -8.48 -0.02
C ALA A 67 4.53 -7.42 -0.95
N GLY A 68 3.20 -7.45 -1.08
CA GLY A 68 2.46 -6.65 -2.05
C GLY A 68 2.57 -5.14 -1.83
N ASN A 69 2.57 -4.68 -0.57
CA ASN A 69 2.70 -3.25 -0.30
C ASN A 69 4.12 -2.79 -0.67
N PHE A 70 5.13 -3.59 -0.32
CA PHE A 70 6.52 -3.31 -0.68
C PHE A 70 6.71 -3.25 -2.21
N THR A 71 6.24 -4.26 -2.96
CA THR A 71 6.44 -4.30 -4.41
C THR A 71 5.72 -3.15 -5.12
N GLN A 72 4.56 -2.71 -4.63
CA GLN A 72 3.87 -1.53 -5.14
C GLN A 72 4.64 -0.23 -4.85
N MET A 73 5.23 -0.09 -3.64
CA MET A 73 6.04 1.09 -3.30
C MET A 73 7.22 1.29 -4.23
N ILE A 74 7.89 0.20 -4.61
CA ILE A 74 9.09 0.24 -5.45
C ILE A 74 8.80 -0.03 -6.93
N TRP A 75 7.52 -0.08 -7.32
CA TRP A 75 7.12 -0.40 -8.69
C TRP A 75 7.57 0.70 -9.65
N LYS A 76 8.64 0.43 -10.40
CA LYS A 76 9.33 1.42 -11.25
C LYS A 76 8.42 2.24 -12.16
N SER A 77 7.39 1.64 -12.75
CA SER A 77 6.51 2.33 -13.70
C SER A 77 5.45 3.20 -13.04
N SER A 78 5.17 3.04 -11.73
CA SER A 78 4.24 3.91 -11.01
C SER A 78 4.87 5.29 -10.88
N SER A 79 4.19 6.32 -11.38
CA SER A 79 4.76 7.68 -11.48
C SER A 79 4.05 8.70 -10.60
N GLN A 80 2.83 8.39 -10.17
CA GLN A 80 2.03 9.24 -9.32
C GLN A 80 1.52 8.44 -8.12
N VAL A 81 1.34 9.12 -6.99
CA VAL A 81 0.78 8.54 -5.78
C VAL A 81 -0.16 9.53 -5.09
N GLY A 82 -1.24 9.03 -4.51
CA GLY A 82 -2.15 9.79 -3.66
C GLY A 82 -2.50 9.00 -2.40
N PHE A 83 -2.54 9.68 -1.26
CA PHE A 83 -2.82 9.07 0.04
C PHE A 83 -4.11 9.59 0.65
N GLY A 84 -4.77 8.73 1.44
CA GLY A 84 -5.90 9.06 2.30
C GLY A 84 -5.72 8.42 3.67
N LEU A 85 -6.12 9.13 4.73
CA LEU A 85 -6.06 8.67 6.11
C LEU A 85 -7.42 8.93 6.76
N SER A 86 -8.02 7.88 7.32
CA SER A 86 -9.28 8.00 8.06
C SER A 86 -9.18 7.36 9.45
N THR A 87 -10.04 7.81 10.36
CA THR A 87 -10.09 7.33 11.76
C THR A 87 -11.50 7.36 12.32
N ASP A 88 -11.80 6.45 13.26
CA ASP A 88 -13.05 6.50 14.03
C ASP A 88 -12.95 7.39 15.29
N SER A 89 -11.83 8.10 15.45
CA SER A 89 -11.48 8.91 16.64
C SER A 89 -11.43 8.10 17.95
N LYS A 90 -11.39 6.76 17.86
CA LYS A 90 -11.36 5.82 19.00
C LYS A 90 -10.18 4.86 18.91
N GLY A 91 -9.18 5.20 18.11
CA GLY A 91 -7.94 4.43 17.96
C GLY A 91 -7.92 3.47 16.77
N MET A 92 -8.95 3.46 15.91
CA MET A 92 -8.88 2.86 14.59
C MET A 92 -8.35 3.89 13.57
N TYR A 93 -7.34 3.52 12.82
CA TYR A 93 -6.73 4.31 11.75
C TYR A 93 -6.57 3.43 10.51
N ILE A 94 -6.94 3.94 9.34
CA ILE A 94 -6.72 3.28 8.06
C ILE A 94 -6.09 4.26 7.09
N VAL A 95 -4.99 3.86 6.47
CA VAL A 95 -4.30 4.62 5.41
C VAL A 95 -4.40 3.84 4.11
N VAL A 96 -4.81 4.55 3.06
CA VAL A 96 -4.87 4.06 1.68
C VAL A 96 -3.84 4.81 0.87
N GLY A 97 -3.00 4.10 0.12
CA GLY A 97 -2.13 4.66 -0.91
C GLY A 97 -2.56 4.17 -2.29
N PHE A 98 -2.93 5.09 -3.17
CA PHE A 98 -3.23 4.80 -4.57
C PHE A 98 -2.07 5.21 -5.49
N TYR A 99 -1.75 4.35 -6.45
CA TYR A 99 -0.63 4.49 -7.37
C TYR A 99 -1.10 4.42 -8.82
N ASP A 100 -0.53 5.28 -9.67
CA ASP A 100 -0.82 5.28 -11.11
C ASP A 100 0.46 5.44 -11.95
N PRO A 101 0.67 4.61 -12.99
CA PRO A 101 -0.02 3.34 -13.28
C PRO A 101 0.01 2.33 -12.14
N ALA A 102 -0.94 1.39 -12.13
CA ALA A 102 -1.00 0.33 -11.13
C ALA A 102 0.23 -0.59 -11.19
N GLY A 103 0.72 -0.97 -10.00
CA GLY A 103 1.74 -2.00 -9.84
C GLY A 103 1.15 -3.38 -9.58
N ASN A 104 2.02 -4.32 -9.20
CA ASN A 104 1.64 -5.69 -8.83
C ASN A 104 0.85 -6.47 -9.90
N ILE A 105 0.99 -6.09 -11.17
CA ILE A 105 0.38 -6.79 -12.30
C ILE A 105 1.13 -8.11 -12.51
N ALA A 106 0.42 -9.24 -12.36
CA ALA A 106 1.00 -10.59 -12.39
C ALA A 106 1.32 -11.12 -13.81
N ASN A 107 1.40 -10.25 -14.81
CA ASN A 107 1.79 -10.63 -16.16
C ASN A 107 3.27 -11.03 -16.19
N GLN A 108 3.60 -11.99 -17.06
CA GLN A 108 4.97 -12.47 -17.23
C GLN A 108 5.94 -11.31 -17.53
N GLY A 109 7.05 -11.23 -16.79
CA GLY A 109 8.09 -10.20 -16.95
C GLY A 109 7.86 -8.88 -16.21
N TYR A 110 6.63 -8.60 -15.76
CA TYR A 110 6.31 -7.30 -15.16
C TYR A 110 7.02 -7.07 -13.82
N PHE A 111 7.14 -8.11 -12.99
CA PHE A 111 7.83 -7.99 -11.72
C PHE A 111 9.34 -7.82 -11.91
N GLU A 112 9.94 -8.52 -12.87
CA GLU A 112 11.35 -8.36 -13.24
C GLU A 112 11.67 -6.92 -13.68
N ASP A 113 10.80 -6.33 -14.49
CA ASP A 113 11.01 -4.99 -15.04
C ASP A 113 10.79 -3.87 -14.01
N ASN A 114 9.96 -4.13 -12.99
CA ASN A 114 9.50 -3.11 -12.06
C ASN A 114 10.02 -3.23 -10.62
N VAL A 115 10.38 -4.43 -10.15
CA VAL A 115 10.80 -4.67 -8.76
C VAL A 115 12.30 -4.95 -8.73
N LEU A 116 13.07 -3.87 -8.82
CA LEU A 116 14.52 -3.95 -8.97
C LEU A 116 15.24 -4.14 -7.63
N MET A 117 16.28 -4.97 -7.63
CA MET A 117 17.18 -5.06 -6.49
C MET A 117 17.84 -3.71 -6.22
N LYS A 118 18.07 -3.39 -4.94
CA LYS A 118 18.84 -2.22 -4.54
C LYS A 118 20.21 -2.26 -5.23
N ARG A 119 20.57 -1.19 -5.94
CA ARG A 119 21.93 -1.04 -6.47
C ARG A 119 22.90 -1.00 -5.28
N LYS A 120 23.96 -1.81 -5.34
CA LYS A 120 25.06 -1.78 -4.38
C LYS A 120 25.85 -0.48 -4.50
#